data_AF-A0AAW5QX19-F1
#
_entry.id   AF-A0AAW5QX19-F1
#
_cell.length_a   1.000
_cell.length_b   1.000
_cell.length_c   1.000
_cell.angle_alpha   90.00
_cell.angle_beta   90.00
_cell.angle_gamma   90.00
#
_symmetry.space_group_name_H-M   'P 1'
#
loop_
_entity.id
_entity.type
_entity.pdbx_description
1 polymer ?
#
loop_
_entity_poly.entity_id
_entity_poly.type
_entity_poly.pdbx_seq_one_letter_code
_entity_poly.pdbx_strand_id
1 'polypeptide(L)'
;MLGRRGIENALYCSDTQSGFLGNLAGGLLLMLWACPTAVFETGTTLCRSSLPRFNQFRVPPDMRVALVLGQFDTLQYIRLVGTGPGIGSGQLNWHEVYVTEGRDMQRPYTLYMDETGNRHPDKKSDASRKGRDWFGFGGILVRGEDNNAVRELVSAFSQKWKLRKPAHITDMLSENKGFSWLGRKSQHVRDEFWDDWRGVLCTSPVIGIGCVIDRPGYVARGYLEEYNDKWLLCRSAFDITVERAAKIARLEQRKLHVVFEQDPAVNEIVTNYFRNLKSNGMGFSAKSSEKYNPLGVSDFQETLGRIQHKPKNHPLLQVADSYIYSISRWRYDKKFWLYRSLRDSRRIADFALSREHLPHLGIKYYCFDPKTKKPG
;
A
#
# COMPACT_ATOMS: atom_id res chain seq x y z
N MET A 1 -14.60 22.36 45.57
CA MET A 1 -15.48 21.25 46.02
C MET A 1 -16.39 20.92 44.85
N LEU A 2 -15.99 20.06 43.90
CA LEU A 2 -15.97 18.59 43.91
C LEU A 2 -17.33 17.95 44.21
N GLY A 3 -17.83 17.18 43.24
CA GLY A 3 -19.01 16.33 43.37
C GLY A 3 -19.43 15.70 42.03
N ARG A 4 -18.57 14.85 41.45
CA ARG A 4 -18.91 13.96 40.33
C ARG A 4 -19.87 12.87 40.84
N ARG A 5 -20.95 12.58 40.12
CA ARG A 5 -21.69 11.30 40.22
C ARG A 5 -21.48 10.52 38.93
N GLY A 6 -21.01 9.28 39.10
CA GLY A 6 -20.83 8.31 38.04
C GLY A 6 -22.15 7.70 37.59
N ILE A 7 -22.12 7.11 36.40
CA ILE A 7 -23.06 6.09 35.98
C ILE A 7 -22.21 4.88 35.59
N GLU A 8 -22.55 3.78 36.25
CA GLU A 8 -21.99 2.45 36.15
C GLU A 8 -22.36 1.80 34.82
N ASN A 9 -21.47 0.95 34.29
CA ASN A 9 -21.87 -0.18 33.47
C ASN A 9 -21.11 -1.41 33.98
N ALA A 10 -21.87 -2.29 34.61
CA ALA A 10 -21.44 -3.60 35.06
C ALA A 10 -21.41 -4.57 33.88
N LEU A 11 -20.39 -5.43 33.83
CA LEU A 11 -20.43 -6.70 33.13
C LEU A 11 -19.92 -7.78 34.09
N TYR A 12 -20.84 -8.67 34.45
CA TYR A 12 -20.60 -9.91 35.16
C TYR A 12 -19.92 -10.91 34.21
N CYS A 13 -18.85 -11.55 34.65
CA CYS A 13 -18.45 -12.85 34.13
C CYS A 13 -17.95 -13.70 35.31
N SER A 14 -18.76 -14.71 35.63
CA SER A 14 -18.44 -15.81 36.52
C SER A 14 -17.53 -16.79 35.79
N ASP A 15 -16.33 -17.01 36.32
CA ASP A 15 -15.77 -18.34 36.60
C ASP A 15 -14.33 -18.17 37.12
N THR A 16 -14.02 -18.92 38.16
CA THR A 16 -12.82 -18.82 39.00
C THR A 16 -11.51 -18.91 38.21
N GLN A 17 -10.77 -17.79 38.13
CA GLN A 17 -9.33 -17.78 37.84
C GLN A 17 -8.58 -17.17 39.02
N SER A 18 -7.63 -17.92 39.59
CA SER A 18 -6.75 -17.45 40.66
C SER A 18 -5.58 -16.66 40.06
N GLY A 19 -5.75 -15.35 39.91
CA GLY A 19 -4.64 -14.41 39.68
C GLY A 19 -4.01 -14.01 41.01
N PHE A 20 -2.69 -14.17 41.15
CA PHE A 20 -1.95 -13.64 42.30
C PHE A 20 -1.39 -12.25 41.93
N LEU A 21 -1.93 -11.19 42.53
CA LEU A 21 -1.38 -9.84 42.44
C LEU A 21 -0.56 -9.57 43.70
N GLY A 22 0.77 -9.73 43.60
CA GLY A 22 1.70 -9.36 44.65
C GLY A 22 2.34 -8.01 44.33
N ASN A 23 2.16 -7.01 45.20
CA ASN A 23 2.91 -5.76 45.13
C ASN A 23 4.28 -5.99 45.80
N LEU A 24 5.35 -6.08 45.01
CA LEU A 24 6.71 -6.15 45.53
C LEU A 24 7.36 -4.77 45.45
N ALA A 25 7.92 -4.31 46.59
CA ALA A 25 8.54 -3.00 46.73
C ALA A 25 9.64 -2.81 45.68
N GLY A 26 9.50 -1.77 44.84
CA GLY A 26 10.45 -1.46 43.76
C GLY A 26 9.86 -1.35 42.36
N GLY A 27 8.54 -1.32 42.18
CA GLY A 27 7.91 -0.82 40.95
C GLY A 27 8.04 -1.71 39.71
N LEU A 28 8.15 -3.03 39.87
CA LEU A 28 8.03 -4.00 38.77
C LEU A 28 6.71 -4.78 38.93
N LEU A 29 5.81 -4.61 37.97
CA LEU A 29 4.55 -5.37 37.92
C LEU A 29 4.80 -6.70 37.19
N LEU A 30 4.90 -7.80 37.92
CA LEU A 30 5.02 -9.14 37.34
C LEU A 30 3.60 -9.69 37.13
N MET A 31 3.11 -9.71 35.89
CA MET A 31 1.87 -10.43 35.56
C MET A 31 2.20 -11.81 34.99
N LEU A 32 1.88 -12.85 35.74
CA LEU A 32 1.84 -14.23 35.24
C LEU A 32 0.42 -14.49 34.75
N TRP A 33 0.26 -14.69 33.44
CA TRP A 33 -1.04 -15.05 32.86
C TRP A 33 -0.90 -16.24 31.92
N ALA A 34 -1.84 -17.18 32.04
CA ALA A 34 -1.99 -18.30 31.14
C ALA A 34 -3.23 -18.05 30.27
N CYS A 35 -3.07 -17.52 29.05
CA CYS A 35 -4.16 -17.53 28.06
C CYS A 35 -3.65 -17.30 26.62
N PRO A 36 -4.27 -17.89 25.56
CA PRO A 36 -3.70 -17.90 24.20
C PRO A 36 -3.92 -16.65 23.34
N THR A 37 -4.75 -15.68 23.73
CA THR A 37 -5.07 -14.52 22.86
C THR A 37 -5.60 -13.32 23.66
N ALA A 38 -4.84 -12.24 23.76
CA ALA A 38 -5.33 -10.89 24.06
C ALA A 38 -4.29 -9.81 23.67
N VAL A 39 -4.79 -8.66 23.20
CA VAL A 39 -4.02 -7.45 22.83
C VAL A 39 -4.21 -6.40 23.93
N PHE A 40 -3.14 -5.69 24.32
CA PHE A 40 -3.21 -4.60 25.30
C PHE A 40 -2.64 -3.29 24.76
N GLU A 41 -3.26 -2.19 25.20
CA GLU A 41 -2.90 -0.80 24.93
C GLU A 41 -2.67 -0.12 26.28
N THR A 42 -1.46 0.39 26.56
CA THR A 42 -1.21 1.22 27.75
C THR A 42 -0.19 2.31 27.47
N GLY A 43 -0.52 3.54 27.89
CA GLY A 43 0.40 4.65 28.00
C GLY A 43 0.47 5.12 29.45
N THR A 44 1.66 5.19 30.03
CA THR A 44 2.09 6.23 30.99
C THR A 44 3.60 6.12 31.25
N THR A 45 4.27 7.26 31.35
CA THR A 45 5.71 7.41 31.56
C THR A 45 6.02 7.62 33.04
N LEU A 46 7.03 6.95 33.63
CA LEU A 46 7.61 7.32 34.93
C LEU A 46 9.05 6.80 35.12
N CYS A 47 9.74 7.41 36.08
CA CYS A 47 11.17 7.71 36.16
C CYS A 47 12.06 6.62 36.83
N ARG A 48 13.38 6.69 36.57
CA ARG A 48 14.46 5.75 36.98
C ARG A 48 14.77 5.72 38.48
N SER A 49 14.93 4.52 39.06
CA SER A 49 16.06 4.19 39.96
C SER A 49 16.12 2.68 40.33
N SER A 50 17.32 2.09 40.19
CA SER A 50 17.88 0.86 40.82
C SER A 50 17.12 -0.48 40.71
N LEU A 51 17.72 -1.45 39.99
CA LEU A 51 17.29 -2.86 39.91
C LEU A 51 17.75 -3.68 41.14
N PRO A 52 16.89 -4.50 41.78
CA PRO A 52 17.31 -5.49 42.76
C PRO A 52 17.76 -6.81 42.09
N ARG A 53 18.66 -7.56 42.76
CA ARG A 53 19.02 -8.93 42.39
C ARG A 53 17.86 -9.89 42.73
N PHE A 54 17.41 -10.67 41.75
CA PHE A 54 16.35 -11.68 41.94
C PHE A 54 16.93 -13.04 42.32
N ASN A 55 16.41 -13.65 43.39
CA ASN A 55 16.67 -15.04 43.75
C ASN A 55 15.50 -15.94 43.33
N GLN A 56 15.81 -16.90 42.45
CA GLN A 56 15.17 -18.18 42.14
C GLN A 56 13.62 -18.27 42.13
N PHE A 57 13.05 -18.50 40.94
CA PHE A 57 11.72 -19.09 40.76
C PHE A 57 11.85 -20.53 40.24
N ARG A 58 11.02 -21.45 40.77
CA ARG A 58 10.85 -22.80 40.19
C ARG A 58 9.71 -22.77 39.18
N VAL A 59 10.00 -23.18 37.96
CA VAL A 59 9.03 -23.29 36.86
C VAL A 59 8.93 -24.76 36.46
N PRO A 60 7.72 -25.33 36.24
CA PRO A 60 7.56 -26.70 35.74
C PRO A 60 8.24 -26.90 34.36
N PRO A 61 8.73 -28.11 34.05
CA PRO A 61 9.53 -28.38 32.85
C PRO A 61 8.80 -28.16 31.51
N ASP A 62 7.47 -28.04 31.53
CA ASP A 62 6.57 -27.88 30.39
C ASP A 62 5.96 -26.47 30.27
N MET A 63 6.28 -25.56 31.20
CA MET A 63 5.70 -24.21 31.21
C MET A 63 6.51 -23.24 30.33
N ARG A 64 5.81 -22.52 29.44
CA ARG A 64 6.40 -21.41 28.68
C ARG A 64 6.22 -20.12 29.48
N VAL A 65 7.32 -19.46 29.83
CA VAL A 65 7.31 -18.17 30.53
C VAL A 65 7.66 -17.09 29.52
N ALA A 66 6.79 -16.08 29.38
CA ALA A 66 7.10 -14.86 28.63
C ALA A 66 7.46 -13.77 29.64
N LEU A 67 8.69 -13.25 29.56
CA LEU A 67 9.11 -12.09 30.33
C LEU A 67 8.96 -10.85 29.44
N VAL A 68 7.97 -10.00 29.72
CA VAL A 68 7.81 -8.72 29.01
C VAL A 68 8.53 -7.65 29.82
N LEU A 69 9.73 -7.27 29.38
CA LEU A 69 10.46 -6.13 29.94
C LEU A 69 9.98 -4.86 29.23
N GLY A 70 9.14 -4.08 29.89
CA GLY A 70 8.59 -2.85 29.33
C GLY A 70 9.59 -1.70 29.36
N GLN A 71 10.23 -1.42 28.23
CA GLN A 71 10.35 -0.07 27.66
C GLN A 71 10.98 -0.16 26.24
N PHE A 72 10.25 0.39 25.25
CA PHE A 72 10.57 0.59 23.82
C PHE A 72 10.37 -0.58 22.83
N ASP A 73 9.42 -0.36 21.91
CA ASP A 73 9.27 -0.75 20.48
C ASP A 73 9.75 -2.12 19.95
N THR A 74 10.14 -3.06 20.80
CA THR A 74 10.52 -4.41 20.38
C THR A 74 9.95 -5.47 21.31
N LEU A 75 9.11 -6.35 20.76
CA LEU A 75 8.72 -7.60 21.42
C LEU A 75 9.91 -8.55 21.37
N GLN A 76 10.59 -8.72 22.51
CA GLN A 76 11.64 -9.71 22.66
C GLN A 76 11.03 -11.04 23.08
N TYR A 77 11.25 -12.08 22.27
CA TYR A 77 10.87 -13.45 22.62
C TYR A 77 12.08 -14.16 23.22
N ILE A 78 11.95 -14.62 24.47
CA ILE A 78 12.93 -15.51 25.09
C ILE A 78 12.37 -16.93 25.00
N ARG A 79 13.00 -17.80 24.20
CA ARG A 79 12.70 -19.23 24.19
C ARG A 79 13.63 -19.94 25.16
N LEU A 80 13.10 -20.34 26.32
CA LEU A 80 13.83 -21.22 27.23
C LEU A 80 13.75 -22.66 26.70
N VAL A 81 14.90 -23.24 26.36
CA VAL A 81 15.00 -24.66 25.95
C VAL A 81 15.74 -25.38 27.06
N GLY A 82 15.02 -26.13 27.89
CA GLY A 82 15.62 -27.07 28.83
C GLY A 82 15.90 -28.38 28.12
N THR A 83 17.17 -28.77 28.00
CA THR A 83 17.54 -30.15 27.62
C THR A 83 18.25 -30.80 28.81
N GLY A 84 17.57 -31.72 29.49
CA GLY A 84 18.19 -32.57 30.50
C GLY A 84 17.20 -33.57 31.10
N PRO A 85 17.53 -34.87 31.20
CA PRO A 85 16.65 -35.89 31.75
C PRO A 85 16.60 -35.82 33.28
N GLY A 86 15.55 -36.42 33.83
CA GLY A 86 15.07 -36.19 35.17
C GLY A 86 16.00 -36.60 36.33
N ILE A 87 15.59 -36.05 37.48
CA ILE A 87 15.80 -36.54 38.85
C ILE A 87 17.25 -36.50 39.35
N GLY A 88 17.50 -35.46 40.15
CA GLY A 88 18.73 -35.27 40.92
C GLY A 88 19.06 -33.78 40.94
N SER A 89 19.50 -33.27 42.09
CA SER A 89 19.85 -31.86 42.31
C SER A 89 20.93 -31.37 41.35
N GLY A 90 20.51 -30.95 40.16
CA GLY A 90 21.37 -30.50 39.06
C GLY A 90 21.21 -29.00 38.85
N GLN A 91 22.31 -28.29 39.05
CA GLN A 91 22.46 -26.87 38.77
C GLN A 91 22.23 -26.65 37.26
N LEU A 92 21.16 -25.95 36.89
CA LEU A 92 20.88 -25.58 35.51
C LEU A 92 21.96 -24.60 35.03
N ASN A 93 22.81 -25.04 34.11
CA ASN A 93 23.78 -24.17 33.45
C ASN A 93 23.06 -23.31 32.40
N TRP A 94 22.95 -22.01 32.68
CA TRP A 94 22.41 -21.01 31.78
C TRP A 94 23.46 -20.63 30.74
N HIS A 95 23.54 -21.37 29.64
CA HIS A 95 24.31 -20.95 28.48
C HIS A 95 23.34 -20.66 27.33
N GLU A 96 23.44 -19.41 26.84
CA GLU A 96 22.82 -18.87 25.62
C GLU A 96 21.39 -18.33 25.73
N VAL A 97 21.33 -17.01 25.95
CA VAL A 97 20.17 -16.18 25.57
C VAL A 97 20.32 -15.83 24.09
N TYR A 98 19.51 -16.46 23.24
CA TYR A 98 19.37 -16.03 21.86
C TYR A 98 18.44 -14.82 21.81
N VAL A 99 19.00 -13.63 21.64
CA VAL A 99 18.22 -12.45 21.25
C VAL A 99 17.92 -12.60 19.76
N THR A 100 16.77 -13.18 19.42
CA THR A 100 16.25 -12.95 18.07
C THR A 100 15.74 -11.52 18.06
N GLU A 101 16.50 -10.61 17.48
CA GLU A 101 15.98 -9.31 17.06
C GLU A 101 14.72 -9.59 16.25
N GLY A 102 13.55 -9.35 16.87
CA GLY A 102 12.30 -9.34 16.15
C GLY A 102 12.44 -8.22 15.14
N ARG A 103 12.76 -8.56 13.88
CA ARG A 103 12.64 -7.59 12.79
C ARG A 103 11.23 -7.08 12.87
N ASP A 104 11.09 -5.82 13.26
CA ASP A 104 9.83 -5.11 13.16
C ASP A 104 9.42 -5.21 11.70
N MET A 105 8.48 -6.11 11.41
CA MET A 105 8.14 -6.44 10.02
C MET A 105 7.40 -5.23 9.47
N GLN A 106 8.16 -4.39 8.78
CA GLN A 106 7.65 -3.19 8.12
C GLN A 106 6.34 -3.52 7.41
N ARG A 107 5.28 -2.75 7.70
CA ARG A 107 3.96 -3.03 7.16
C ARG A 107 4.03 -3.09 5.63
N PRO A 108 3.31 -4.02 4.98
CA PRO A 108 3.36 -4.17 3.53
C PRO A 108 3.04 -2.87 2.80
N TYR A 109 3.69 -2.65 1.66
CA TYR A 109 3.23 -1.69 0.68
C TYR A 109 1.88 -2.12 0.12
N THR A 110 1.02 -1.15 -0.19
CA THR A 110 -0.18 -1.39 -0.98
C THR A 110 -0.16 -0.52 -2.23
N LEU A 111 -0.21 -1.16 -3.39
CA LEU A 111 -0.40 -0.54 -4.69
C LEU A 111 -1.91 -0.45 -4.95
N TYR A 112 -2.44 0.77 -4.90
CA TYR A 112 -3.80 1.08 -5.32
C TYR A 112 -3.80 1.42 -6.81
N MET A 113 -4.54 0.65 -7.59
CA MET A 113 -4.56 0.72 -9.05
C MET A 113 -5.95 1.09 -9.57
N ASP A 114 -5.95 1.92 -10.59
CA ASP A 114 -7.07 2.15 -11.46
C ASP A 114 -6.58 2.12 -12.92
N GLU A 115 -7.50 2.00 -13.86
CA GLU A 115 -7.19 2.14 -15.27
C GLU A 115 -7.80 3.39 -15.89
N THR A 116 -7.18 3.84 -16.97
CA THR A 116 -7.67 4.98 -17.73
C THR A 116 -7.43 4.75 -19.21
N GLY A 117 -8.27 5.34 -20.05
CA GLY A 117 -8.20 5.11 -21.49
C GLY A 117 -9.11 3.96 -21.92
N ASN A 118 -8.79 3.29 -23.02
CA ASN A 118 -9.63 2.23 -23.59
C ASN A 118 -8.83 0.92 -23.66
N ARG A 119 -9.41 -0.16 -23.14
CA ARG A 119 -8.77 -1.48 -23.07
C ARG A 119 -8.56 -2.12 -24.45
N HIS A 120 -9.42 -1.77 -25.40
CA HIS A 120 -9.47 -2.42 -26.71
C HIS A 120 -8.62 -1.65 -27.71
N PRO A 121 -7.45 -2.17 -28.15
CA PRO A 121 -6.55 -1.48 -29.07
C PRO A 121 -7.19 -1.16 -30.44
N ASP A 122 -8.16 -1.96 -30.90
CA ASP A 122 -8.87 -1.83 -32.19
C ASP A 122 -10.01 -0.78 -32.20
N LYS A 123 -10.48 -0.33 -31.02
CA LYS A 123 -11.62 0.59 -30.95
C LYS A 123 -11.20 2.04 -31.21
N LYS A 124 -11.79 2.68 -32.24
CA LYS A 124 -11.52 4.09 -32.56
C LYS A 124 -11.66 4.99 -31.34
N SER A 125 -10.77 5.98 -31.21
CA SER A 125 -10.86 7.02 -30.19
C SER A 125 -12.19 7.78 -30.32
N ASP A 126 -12.87 8.03 -29.21
CA ASP A 126 -14.04 8.91 -29.20
C ASP A 126 -13.65 10.38 -29.52
N ALA A 127 -14.62 11.21 -29.88
CA ALA A 127 -14.40 12.61 -30.24
C ALA A 127 -13.76 13.43 -29.10
N SER A 128 -14.03 13.09 -27.84
CA SER A 128 -13.46 13.77 -26.65
C SER A 128 -11.97 13.46 -26.45
N ARG A 129 -11.49 12.38 -27.08
CA ARG A 129 -10.13 11.85 -27.05
C ARG A 129 -9.41 11.99 -28.40
N LYS A 130 -9.93 12.80 -29.33
CA LYS A 130 -9.25 13.05 -30.62
C LYS A 130 -7.84 13.59 -30.37
N GLY A 131 -6.83 12.88 -30.88
CA GLY A 131 -5.40 13.18 -30.65
C GLY A 131 -4.84 12.73 -29.29
N ARG A 132 -5.62 11.98 -28.51
CA ARG A 132 -5.34 11.57 -27.12
C ARG A 132 -5.81 10.13 -26.89
N ASP A 133 -5.05 9.15 -27.36
CA ASP A 133 -5.50 7.74 -27.33
C ASP A 133 -4.52 6.82 -26.60
N TRP A 134 -4.80 6.59 -25.32
CA TRP A 134 -4.00 5.73 -24.46
C TRP A 134 -4.82 4.63 -23.82
N PHE A 135 -4.08 3.70 -23.23
CA PHE A 135 -4.51 2.92 -22.10
C PHE A 135 -3.43 3.04 -21.02
N GLY A 136 -3.84 3.23 -19.78
CA GLY A 136 -2.95 3.31 -18.64
C GLY A 136 -3.47 2.42 -17.52
N PHE A 137 -2.57 1.73 -16.85
CA PHE A 137 -2.87 0.98 -15.64
C PHE A 137 -1.86 1.36 -14.57
N GLY A 138 -2.33 1.77 -13.39
CA GLY A 138 -1.47 2.19 -12.30
C GLY A 138 -2.22 3.05 -11.30
N GLY A 139 -1.51 3.87 -10.54
CA GLY A 139 -2.12 4.67 -9.49
C GLY A 139 -1.08 5.09 -8.47
N ILE A 140 -1.25 4.66 -7.22
CA ILE A 140 -0.39 5.05 -6.10
C ILE A 140 0.13 3.85 -5.31
N LEU A 141 1.39 3.94 -4.92
CA LEU A 141 2.05 3.04 -3.98
C LEU A 141 2.10 3.72 -2.60
N VAL A 142 1.59 3.05 -1.57
CA VAL A 142 1.43 3.61 -0.22
C VAL A 142 2.00 2.64 0.81
N ARG A 143 2.84 3.13 1.72
CA ARG A 143 3.31 2.33 2.86
C ARG A 143 2.14 1.98 3.77
N GLY A 144 2.23 0.84 4.46
CA GLY A 144 1.12 0.35 5.29
C GLY A 144 0.73 1.31 6.40
N GLU A 145 1.71 1.98 7.00
CA GLU A 145 1.58 3.03 8.01
C GLU A 145 0.90 4.31 7.48
N ASP A 146 1.16 4.67 6.23
CA ASP A 146 0.72 5.94 5.62
C ASP A 146 -0.73 5.91 5.11
N ASN A 147 -1.39 4.73 5.17
CA ASN A 147 -2.73 4.52 4.65
C ASN A 147 -3.79 5.42 5.30
N ASN A 148 -3.71 5.64 6.61
CA ASN A 148 -4.70 6.44 7.34
C ASN A 148 -4.57 7.93 7.01
N ALA A 149 -3.33 8.45 6.91
CA ALA A 149 -3.07 9.83 6.53
C ALA A 149 -3.72 10.16 5.16
N VAL A 150 -3.62 9.26 4.18
CA VAL A 150 -4.27 9.47 2.87
C VAL A 150 -5.81 9.47 2.99
N ARG A 151 -6.39 8.59 3.81
CA ARG A 151 -7.84 8.58 4.05
C ARG A 151 -8.33 9.87 4.69
N GLU A 152 -7.58 10.39 5.65
CA GLU A 152 -7.91 11.63 6.36
C GLU A 152 -7.89 12.83 5.40
N LEU A 153 -6.89 12.93 4.52
CA LEU A 153 -6.83 13.98 3.50
C LEU A 153 -8.04 13.94 2.56
N VAL A 154 -8.40 12.76 2.05
CA VAL A 154 -9.58 12.60 1.17
C VAL A 154 -10.88 12.87 1.92
N SER A 155 -10.97 12.44 3.19
CA SER A 155 -12.13 12.68 4.05
C SER A 155 -12.33 14.17 4.31
N ALA A 156 -11.28 14.89 4.68
CA ALA A 156 -11.32 16.34 4.93
C ALA A 156 -11.77 17.11 3.67
N PHE A 157 -11.22 16.77 2.50
CA PHE A 157 -11.67 17.33 1.22
C PHE A 157 -13.14 17.03 0.95
N SER A 158 -13.56 15.78 1.11
CA SER A 158 -14.94 15.34 0.87
C SER A 158 -15.92 16.05 1.80
N GLN A 159 -15.55 16.26 3.07
CA GLN A 159 -16.35 16.96 4.06
C GLN A 159 -16.46 18.46 3.73
N LYS A 160 -15.34 19.14 3.44
CA LYS A 160 -15.32 20.56 3.05
C LYS A 160 -16.27 20.84 1.89
N TRP A 161 -16.20 20.00 0.86
CA TRP A 161 -16.99 20.16 -0.37
C TRP A 161 -18.33 19.44 -0.36
N LYS A 162 -18.70 18.80 0.76
CA LYS A 162 -19.95 18.04 0.94
C LYS A 162 -20.21 17.05 -0.19
N LEU A 163 -19.16 16.33 -0.60
CA LEU A 163 -19.22 15.42 -1.74
C LEU A 163 -20.18 14.26 -1.46
N ARG A 164 -21.14 14.07 -2.37
CA ARG A 164 -22.11 12.96 -2.33
C ARG A 164 -21.70 11.79 -3.22
N LYS A 165 -20.66 11.98 -4.03
CA LYS A 165 -20.15 11.01 -5.01
C LYS A 165 -18.62 10.93 -4.88
N PRO A 166 -18.00 9.80 -5.26
CA PRO A 166 -16.55 9.67 -5.28
C PRO A 166 -15.90 10.74 -6.16
N ALA A 167 -14.73 11.22 -5.78
CA ALA A 167 -13.90 12.19 -6.48
C ALA A 167 -13.17 11.57 -7.69
N HIS A 168 -13.94 11.05 -8.65
CA HIS A 168 -13.39 10.58 -9.93
C HIS A 168 -12.92 11.77 -10.77
N ILE A 169 -11.66 11.75 -11.19
CA ILE A 169 -11.02 12.92 -11.82
C ILE A 169 -11.68 13.30 -13.13
N THR A 170 -12.17 12.33 -13.89
CA THR A 170 -12.84 12.56 -15.17
C THR A 170 -14.20 13.23 -15.00
N ASP A 171 -14.96 12.85 -13.97
CA ASP A 171 -16.25 13.47 -13.64
C ASP A 171 -16.04 14.88 -13.08
N MET A 172 -15.01 15.10 -12.26
CA MET A 172 -14.64 16.42 -11.75
C MET A 172 -14.20 17.36 -12.87
N LEU A 173 -13.28 16.93 -13.74
CA LEU A 173 -12.74 17.75 -14.84
C LEU A 173 -13.80 18.12 -15.88
N SER A 174 -14.74 17.21 -16.14
CA SER A 174 -15.83 17.45 -17.09
C SER A 174 -17.04 18.12 -16.45
N GLU A 175 -17.01 18.36 -15.14
CA GLU A 175 -18.10 18.98 -14.37
C GLU A 175 -19.44 18.27 -14.63
N ASN A 176 -19.40 16.94 -14.66
CA ASN A 176 -20.55 16.11 -14.98
C ASN A 176 -20.97 15.26 -13.78
N LYS A 177 -22.13 14.62 -13.90
CA LYS A 177 -22.70 13.73 -12.88
C LYS A 177 -22.73 14.43 -11.51
N GLY A 178 -22.03 13.86 -10.52
CA GLY A 178 -21.93 14.38 -9.15
C GLY A 178 -21.21 15.72 -9.01
N PHE A 179 -20.57 16.22 -10.08
CA PHE A 179 -19.81 17.48 -10.10
C PHE A 179 -20.42 18.54 -11.01
N SER A 180 -21.64 18.32 -11.54
CA SER A 180 -22.38 19.32 -12.33
C SER A 180 -22.72 20.61 -11.58
N TRP A 181 -22.66 20.59 -10.25
CA TRP A 181 -22.80 21.80 -9.43
C TRP A 181 -21.56 22.70 -9.51
N LEU A 182 -20.37 22.15 -9.78
CA LEU A 182 -19.11 22.89 -9.80
C LEU A 182 -19.08 23.89 -10.96
N GLY A 183 -19.58 23.49 -12.13
CA GLY A 183 -19.70 24.37 -13.30
C GLY A 183 -20.69 25.54 -13.13
N ARG A 184 -21.50 25.53 -12.06
CA ARG A 184 -22.43 26.63 -11.72
C ARG A 184 -21.86 27.58 -10.66
N LYS A 185 -20.65 27.31 -10.16
CA LYS A 185 -19.97 28.17 -9.17
C LYS A 185 -19.14 29.25 -9.85
N SER A 186 -18.81 30.29 -9.10
CA SER A 186 -17.88 31.31 -9.56
C SER A 186 -16.49 30.71 -9.81
N GLN A 187 -15.71 31.35 -10.67
CA GLN A 187 -14.36 30.90 -10.99
C GLN A 187 -13.49 30.74 -9.74
N HIS A 188 -13.58 31.69 -8.80
CA HIS A 188 -12.87 31.65 -7.52
C HIS A 188 -13.15 30.36 -6.72
N VAL A 189 -14.42 29.95 -6.61
CA VAL A 189 -14.79 28.72 -5.89
C VAL A 189 -14.31 27.47 -6.63
N ARG A 190 -14.30 27.50 -7.97
CA ARG A 190 -13.75 26.40 -8.79
C ARG A 190 -12.25 26.29 -8.59
N ASP A 191 -11.54 27.42 -8.56
CA ASP A 191 -10.10 27.45 -8.32
C ASP A 191 -9.77 26.92 -6.93
N GLU A 192 -10.51 27.33 -5.89
CA GLU A 192 -10.36 26.81 -4.52
C GLU A 192 -10.59 25.28 -4.46
N PHE A 193 -11.62 24.77 -5.14
CA PHE A 193 -11.89 23.34 -5.22
C PHE A 193 -10.70 22.56 -5.79
N TRP A 194 -10.13 23.07 -6.89
CA TRP A 194 -8.98 22.44 -7.54
C TRP A 194 -7.68 22.62 -6.76
N ASP A 195 -7.51 23.74 -6.06
CA ASP A 195 -6.42 23.97 -5.12
C ASP A 195 -6.44 22.95 -3.98
N ASP A 196 -7.60 22.73 -3.38
CA ASP A 196 -7.74 21.74 -2.30
C ASP A 196 -7.49 20.31 -2.80
N TRP A 197 -8.05 19.92 -3.94
CA TRP A 197 -7.82 18.58 -4.49
C TRP A 197 -6.35 18.38 -4.85
N ARG A 198 -5.73 19.39 -5.46
CA ARG A 198 -4.28 19.41 -5.69
C ARG A 198 -3.51 19.26 -4.38
N GLY A 199 -3.94 19.96 -3.33
CA GLY A 199 -3.41 19.85 -1.98
C GLY A 199 -3.41 18.41 -1.49
N VAL A 200 -4.57 17.74 -1.52
CA VAL A 200 -4.70 16.31 -1.17
C VAL A 200 -3.69 15.46 -1.93
N LEU A 201 -3.63 15.61 -3.25
CA LEU A 201 -2.77 14.78 -4.09
C LEU A 201 -1.29 15.04 -3.84
N CYS A 202 -0.87 16.29 -3.65
CA CYS A 202 0.53 16.67 -3.49
C CYS A 202 1.08 16.43 -2.08
N THR A 203 0.23 16.48 -1.05
CA THR A 203 0.63 16.25 0.35
C THR A 203 0.53 14.78 0.75
N SER A 204 -0.28 13.97 0.04
CA SER A 204 -0.41 12.54 0.29
C SER A 204 0.97 11.84 0.30
N PRO A 205 1.31 11.06 1.35
CA PRO A 205 2.58 10.32 1.45
C PRO A 205 2.58 9.07 0.55
N VAL A 206 2.54 9.29 -0.76
CA VAL A 206 2.38 8.25 -1.78
C VAL A 206 3.35 8.44 -2.93
N ILE A 207 3.57 7.37 -3.69
CA ILE A 207 4.34 7.40 -4.94
C ILE A 207 3.42 7.02 -6.10
N GLY A 208 3.21 7.95 -7.01
CA GLY A 208 2.50 7.74 -8.27
C GLY A 208 3.30 6.84 -9.21
N ILE A 209 2.70 5.74 -9.66
CA ILE A 209 3.36 4.74 -10.50
C ILE A 209 2.39 4.18 -11.53
N GLY A 210 2.90 3.77 -12.70
CA GLY A 210 2.05 3.15 -13.72
C GLY A 210 2.78 2.80 -15.00
N CYS A 211 2.05 2.13 -15.87
CA CYS A 211 2.40 1.87 -17.26
C CYS A 211 1.33 2.48 -18.17
N VAL A 212 1.76 3.32 -19.11
CA VAL A 212 0.91 3.98 -20.10
C VAL A 212 1.33 3.51 -21.48
N ILE A 213 0.35 3.06 -22.25
CA ILE A 213 0.51 2.56 -23.60
C ILE A 213 -0.15 3.55 -24.56
N ASP A 214 0.61 4.04 -25.54
CA ASP A 214 0.09 4.75 -26.70
C ASP A 214 -0.62 3.73 -27.60
N ARG A 215 -1.96 3.80 -27.70
CA ARG A 215 -2.74 2.82 -28.46
C ARG A 215 -2.46 2.89 -29.96
N PRO A 216 -2.38 4.09 -30.59
CA PRO A 216 -2.00 4.19 -32.01
C PRO A 216 -0.64 3.56 -32.29
N GLY A 217 0.36 3.80 -31.45
CA GLY A 217 1.69 3.21 -31.56
C GLY A 217 1.69 1.72 -31.28
N TYR A 218 0.85 1.23 -30.37
CA TYR A 218 0.68 -0.20 -30.12
C TYR A 218 0.15 -0.91 -31.36
N VAL A 219 -0.88 -0.34 -32.01
CA VAL A 219 -1.42 -0.86 -33.27
C VAL A 219 -0.41 -0.76 -34.40
N ALA A 220 0.26 0.39 -34.55
CA ALA A 220 1.25 0.61 -35.62
C ALA A 220 2.47 -0.34 -35.55
N ARG A 221 2.74 -0.93 -34.40
CA ARG A 221 3.80 -1.93 -34.22
C ARG A 221 3.39 -3.36 -34.60
N GLY A 222 2.14 -3.61 -34.98
CA GLY A 222 1.69 -4.92 -35.42
C GLY A 222 1.21 -5.86 -34.31
N TYR A 223 1.08 -5.37 -33.07
CA TYR A 223 0.76 -6.24 -31.92
C TYR A 223 -0.63 -6.87 -32.00
N LEU A 224 -1.58 -6.24 -32.71
CA LEU A 224 -2.92 -6.79 -32.89
C LEU A 224 -2.92 -7.98 -33.86
N GLU A 225 -2.07 -7.89 -34.88
CA GLU A 225 -1.91 -8.89 -35.92
C GLU A 225 -1.08 -10.08 -35.40
N GLU A 226 -0.04 -9.80 -34.60
CA GLU A 226 0.85 -10.81 -34.02
C GLU A 226 0.19 -11.58 -32.88
N TYR A 227 -0.57 -10.89 -32.02
CA TYR A 227 -1.21 -11.48 -30.85
C TYR A 227 -2.71 -11.30 -30.95
N ASN A 228 -3.43 -12.37 -31.29
CA ASN A 228 -4.90 -12.43 -31.31
C ASN A 228 -5.51 -12.42 -29.89
N ASP A 229 -4.91 -11.65 -28.97
CA ASP A 229 -5.36 -11.46 -27.59
C ASP A 229 -5.59 -9.97 -27.32
N LYS A 230 -6.87 -9.59 -27.30
CA LYS A 230 -7.31 -8.21 -27.03
C LYS A 230 -6.97 -7.74 -25.62
N TRP A 231 -6.63 -8.66 -24.72
CA TRP A 231 -6.29 -8.37 -23.32
C TRP A 231 -4.79 -8.24 -23.08
N LEU A 232 -3.95 -8.60 -24.06
CA LEU A 232 -2.50 -8.54 -23.93
C LEU A 232 -2.01 -7.12 -23.60
N LEU A 233 -2.69 -6.11 -24.14
CA LEU A 233 -2.43 -4.70 -23.81
C LEU A 233 -2.63 -4.43 -22.32
N CYS A 234 -3.78 -4.84 -21.77
CA CYS A 234 -4.12 -4.67 -20.36
C CYS A 234 -3.16 -5.42 -19.46
N ARG A 235 -2.88 -6.69 -19.78
CA ARG A 235 -1.92 -7.54 -19.07
C ARG A 235 -0.53 -6.92 -19.05
N SER A 236 -0.06 -6.42 -20.19
CA SER A 236 1.26 -5.78 -20.30
C SER A 236 1.38 -4.55 -19.38
N ALA A 237 0.36 -3.69 -19.36
CA ALA A 237 0.36 -2.53 -18.48
C ALA A 237 0.31 -2.93 -17.00
N PHE A 238 -0.49 -3.96 -16.66
CA PHE A 238 -0.59 -4.50 -15.31
C PHE A 238 0.74 -5.09 -14.83
N ASP A 239 1.31 -6.05 -15.55
CA ASP A 239 2.52 -6.79 -15.18
C ASP A 239 3.69 -5.82 -14.96
N ILE A 240 3.89 -4.87 -15.88
CA ILE A 240 4.95 -3.85 -15.75
C ILE A 240 4.74 -2.99 -14.51
N THR A 241 3.51 -2.56 -14.24
CA THR A 241 3.24 -1.69 -13.09
C THR A 241 3.48 -2.42 -11.77
N VAL A 242 2.99 -3.65 -11.66
CA VAL A 242 3.17 -4.49 -10.46
C VAL A 242 4.64 -4.84 -10.27
N GLU A 243 5.38 -5.15 -11.32
CA GLU A 243 6.82 -5.42 -11.26
C GLU A 243 7.59 -4.21 -10.70
N ARG A 244 7.33 -3.01 -11.22
CA ARG A 244 8.03 -1.79 -10.76
C ARG A 244 7.70 -1.47 -9.30
N ALA A 245 6.44 -1.65 -8.90
CA ALA A 245 6.04 -1.52 -7.49
C ALA A 245 6.68 -2.59 -6.61
N ALA A 246 6.82 -3.83 -7.09
CA ALA A 246 7.46 -4.93 -6.37
C ALA A 246 8.95 -4.65 -6.16
N LYS A 247 9.64 -4.11 -7.17
CA LYS A 247 11.05 -3.69 -7.02
C LYS A 247 11.21 -2.60 -5.95
N ILE A 248 10.31 -1.61 -5.91
CA ILE A 248 10.32 -0.59 -4.84
C ILE A 248 10.10 -1.24 -3.47
N ALA A 249 9.12 -2.15 -3.34
CA ALA A 249 8.87 -2.86 -2.09
C ALA A 249 10.09 -3.68 -1.64
N ARG A 250 10.82 -4.31 -2.57
CA ARG A 250 12.06 -5.06 -2.28
C ARG A 250 13.20 -4.17 -1.78
N LEU A 251 13.36 -2.96 -2.32
CA LEU A 251 14.36 -2.00 -1.82
C LEU A 251 14.17 -1.67 -0.34
N GLU A 252 12.92 -1.68 0.12
CA GLU A 252 12.57 -1.45 1.53
C GLU A 252 12.27 -2.75 2.30
N GLN A 253 12.56 -3.93 1.73
CA GLN A 253 12.34 -5.24 2.35
C GLN A 253 10.87 -5.48 2.81
N ARG A 254 9.90 -4.94 2.05
CA ARG A 254 8.47 -5.06 2.31
C ARG A 254 7.79 -6.03 1.36
N LYS A 255 6.68 -6.62 1.80
CA LYS A 255 5.72 -7.28 0.89
C LYS A 255 4.93 -6.23 0.11
N LEU A 256 4.40 -6.62 -1.05
CA LEU A 256 3.50 -5.81 -1.87
C LEU A 256 2.09 -6.41 -1.86
N HIS A 257 1.09 -5.60 -1.55
CA HIS A 257 -0.32 -5.90 -1.78
C HIS A 257 -0.84 -5.08 -2.96
N VAL A 258 -1.79 -5.62 -3.70
CA VAL A 258 -2.43 -4.94 -4.83
C VAL A 258 -3.91 -4.76 -4.53
N VAL A 259 -4.41 -3.55 -4.70
CA VAL A 259 -5.82 -3.20 -4.61
C VAL A 259 -6.22 -2.51 -5.89
N PHE A 260 -7.28 -2.95 -6.56
CA PHE A 260 -7.75 -2.30 -7.79
C PHE A 260 -9.24 -1.92 -7.71
N GLU A 261 -9.67 -1.00 -8.57
CA GLU A 261 -11.08 -0.64 -8.68
C GLU A 261 -11.94 -1.80 -9.17
N GLN A 262 -13.02 -2.08 -8.46
CA GLN A 262 -13.93 -3.17 -8.78
C GLN A 262 -14.71 -2.88 -10.07
N ASP A 263 -14.57 -3.81 -11.02
CA ASP A 263 -15.38 -3.91 -12.23
C ASP A 263 -15.73 -5.40 -12.44
N PRO A 264 -17.00 -5.81 -12.20
CA PRO A 264 -17.41 -7.21 -12.30
C PRO A 264 -16.99 -7.92 -13.59
N ALA A 265 -16.89 -7.19 -14.70
CA ALA A 265 -16.52 -7.78 -16.00
C ALA A 265 -15.03 -8.14 -16.09
N VAL A 266 -14.16 -7.55 -15.27
CA VAL A 266 -12.69 -7.74 -15.36
C VAL A 266 -12.02 -8.16 -14.06
N ASN A 267 -12.76 -8.20 -12.93
CA ASN A 267 -12.18 -8.55 -11.62
C ASN A 267 -11.37 -9.86 -11.65
N GLU A 268 -11.96 -10.92 -12.22
CA GLU A 268 -11.30 -12.22 -12.27
C GLU A 268 -10.12 -12.23 -13.26
N ILE A 269 -10.24 -11.47 -14.36
CA ILE A 269 -9.17 -11.29 -15.35
C ILE A 269 -7.93 -10.66 -14.70
N VAL A 270 -8.10 -9.54 -13.98
CA VAL A 270 -7.01 -8.83 -13.29
C VAL A 270 -6.43 -9.70 -12.17
N THR A 271 -7.28 -10.41 -11.44
CA THR A 271 -6.82 -11.36 -10.41
C THR A 271 -5.96 -12.48 -11.01
N ASN A 272 -6.34 -12.97 -12.19
CA ASN A 272 -5.55 -13.97 -12.91
C ASN A 272 -4.22 -13.43 -13.45
N TYR A 273 -4.13 -12.14 -13.83
CA TYR A 273 -2.82 -11.54 -14.13
C TYR A 273 -1.88 -11.61 -12.94
N PHE A 274 -2.37 -11.26 -11.75
CA PHE A 274 -1.58 -11.31 -10.52
C PHE A 274 -1.14 -12.75 -10.17
N ARG A 275 -2.06 -13.72 -10.27
CA ARG A 275 -1.73 -15.14 -10.04
C ARG A 275 -0.70 -15.63 -11.05
N ASN A 276 -0.87 -15.31 -12.32
CA ASN A 276 0.09 -15.65 -13.37
C ASN A 276 1.47 -15.04 -13.07
N LEU A 277 1.53 -13.77 -12.66
CA LEU A 277 2.80 -13.10 -12.34
C LEU A 277 3.54 -13.80 -11.19
N LYS A 278 2.81 -14.28 -10.17
CA LYS A 278 3.39 -15.07 -9.07
C LYS A 278 3.87 -16.45 -9.50
N SER A 279 3.17 -17.12 -10.40
CA SER A 279 3.50 -18.50 -10.78
C SER A 279 4.55 -18.57 -11.90
N ASN A 280 4.46 -17.67 -12.87
CA ASN A 280 5.19 -17.75 -14.14
C ASN A 280 6.14 -16.57 -14.37
N GLY A 281 6.08 -15.52 -13.53
CA GLY A 281 6.84 -14.30 -13.74
C GLY A 281 6.32 -13.46 -14.91
N MET A 282 7.20 -12.61 -15.46
CA MET A 282 6.85 -11.68 -16.53
C MET A 282 6.55 -12.42 -17.85
N GLY A 283 5.48 -12.04 -18.54
CA GLY A 283 5.13 -12.58 -19.86
C GLY A 283 5.95 -12.04 -21.04
N PHE A 284 7.08 -11.37 -20.80
CA PHE A 284 7.89 -10.74 -21.85
C PHE A 284 9.13 -11.56 -22.20
N SER A 285 9.57 -11.47 -23.45
CA SER A 285 10.82 -12.10 -23.91
C SER A 285 12.02 -11.58 -23.12
N ALA A 286 12.73 -12.49 -22.43
CA ALA A 286 13.89 -12.20 -21.60
C ALA A 286 14.96 -11.37 -22.32
N LYS A 287 15.24 -11.68 -23.60
CA LYS A 287 16.22 -10.95 -24.42
C LYS A 287 15.83 -9.48 -24.66
N SER A 288 14.55 -9.20 -24.81
CA SER A 288 14.07 -7.83 -25.06
C SER A 288 13.92 -6.99 -23.78
N SER A 289 13.74 -7.68 -22.64
CA SER A 289 13.47 -7.07 -21.34
C SER A 289 14.70 -6.99 -20.44
N GLU A 290 15.82 -7.64 -20.78
CA GLU A 290 17.06 -7.72 -20.00
C GLU A 290 17.54 -6.36 -19.46
N LYS A 291 17.50 -5.31 -20.29
CA LYS A 291 17.88 -3.95 -19.90
C LYS A 291 17.05 -3.34 -18.76
N TYR A 292 15.90 -3.92 -18.44
CA TYR A 292 15.06 -3.51 -17.32
C TYR A 292 15.30 -4.33 -16.06
N ASN A 293 16.21 -5.32 -16.09
CA ASN A 293 16.51 -6.25 -15.01
C ASN A 293 15.23 -6.85 -14.41
N PRO A 294 14.50 -7.69 -15.17
CA PRO A 294 13.19 -8.16 -14.77
C PRO A 294 13.27 -9.05 -13.53
N LEU A 295 12.26 -8.94 -12.66
CA LEU A 295 12.16 -9.83 -11.49
C LEU A 295 11.96 -11.29 -11.92
N GLY A 296 12.62 -12.20 -11.20
CA GLY A 296 12.42 -13.64 -11.35
C GLY A 296 11.13 -14.12 -10.68
N VAL A 297 10.76 -15.38 -10.94
CA VAL A 297 9.58 -16.00 -10.31
C VAL A 297 9.70 -16.04 -8.79
N SER A 298 10.88 -16.40 -8.27
CA SER A 298 11.15 -16.42 -6.82
C SER A 298 10.98 -15.04 -6.19
N ASP A 299 11.45 -13.98 -6.86
CA ASP A 299 11.27 -12.60 -6.38
C ASP A 299 9.79 -12.23 -6.27
N PHE A 300 8.97 -12.62 -7.24
CA PHE A 300 7.52 -12.38 -7.19
C PHE A 300 6.83 -13.19 -6.09
N GLN A 301 7.17 -14.47 -5.94
CA GLN A 301 6.60 -15.32 -4.89
C GLN A 301 6.92 -14.79 -3.50
N GLU A 302 8.16 -14.33 -3.31
CA GLU A 302 8.59 -13.72 -2.06
C GLU A 302 7.93 -12.34 -1.85
N THR A 303 7.83 -11.50 -2.87
CA THR A 303 7.42 -10.09 -2.67
C THR A 303 5.90 -9.92 -2.68
N LEU A 304 5.19 -10.60 -3.59
CA LEU A 304 3.77 -10.39 -3.80
C LEU A 304 2.94 -11.10 -2.72
N GLY A 305 2.22 -10.31 -1.93
CA GLY A 305 1.25 -10.79 -0.95
C GLY A 305 -0.10 -11.09 -1.58
N ARG A 306 -1.11 -10.25 -1.28
CA ARG A 306 -2.50 -10.43 -1.71
C ARG A 306 -2.93 -9.42 -2.78
N ILE A 307 -3.92 -9.81 -3.56
CA ILE A 307 -4.67 -8.94 -4.46
C ILE A 307 -6.14 -8.85 -4.01
N GLN A 308 -6.72 -7.66 -4.08
CA GLN A 308 -8.14 -7.42 -3.77
C GLN A 308 -8.72 -6.39 -4.75
N HIS A 309 -10.03 -6.43 -4.99
CA HIS A 309 -10.75 -5.31 -5.58
C HIS A 309 -11.57 -4.58 -4.50
N LYS A 310 -11.75 -3.27 -4.66
CA LYS A 310 -12.55 -2.43 -3.78
C LYS A 310 -13.54 -1.59 -4.58
N PRO A 311 -14.69 -1.21 -3.99
CA PRO A 311 -15.68 -0.39 -4.67
C PRO A 311 -15.11 0.99 -5.04
N LYS A 312 -15.73 1.61 -6.06
CA LYS A 312 -15.34 2.93 -6.60
C LYS A 312 -15.27 4.06 -5.57
N ASN A 313 -16.00 3.93 -4.46
CA ASN A 313 -15.98 4.92 -3.37
C ASN A 313 -14.81 4.77 -2.40
N HIS A 314 -13.90 3.81 -2.60
CA HIS A 314 -12.74 3.65 -1.74
C HIS A 314 -11.80 4.87 -1.85
N PRO A 315 -11.47 5.57 -0.75
CA PRO A 315 -10.75 6.85 -0.82
C PRO A 315 -9.42 6.80 -1.57
N LEU A 316 -8.62 5.76 -1.35
CA LEU A 316 -7.31 5.64 -2.00
C LEU A 316 -7.39 5.30 -3.49
N LEU A 317 -8.51 4.70 -3.94
CA LEU A 317 -8.71 4.46 -5.38
C LEU A 317 -9.07 5.75 -6.13
N GLN A 318 -9.73 6.70 -5.47
CA GLN A 318 -10.00 8.03 -6.05
C GLN A 318 -8.71 8.84 -6.24
N VAL A 319 -7.76 8.68 -5.32
CA VAL A 319 -6.40 9.22 -5.47
C VAL A 319 -5.67 8.48 -6.60
N ALA A 320 -5.72 7.15 -6.65
CA ALA A 320 -5.13 6.33 -7.71
C ALA A 320 -5.61 6.76 -9.11
N ASP A 321 -6.93 6.93 -9.31
CA ASP A 321 -7.56 7.43 -10.54
C ASP A 321 -6.94 8.76 -10.99
N SER A 322 -6.88 9.74 -10.08
CA SER A 322 -6.28 11.06 -10.37
C SER A 322 -4.82 10.97 -10.79
N TYR A 323 -4.05 10.09 -10.16
CA TYR A 323 -2.64 9.88 -10.49
C TYR A 323 -2.47 9.23 -11.86
N ILE A 324 -3.12 8.09 -12.12
CA ILE A 324 -2.94 7.38 -13.40
C ILE A 324 -3.49 8.20 -14.57
N TYR A 325 -4.59 8.93 -14.39
CA TYR A 325 -5.10 9.87 -15.38
C TYR A 325 -4.07 10.95 -15.71
N SER A 326 -3.46 11.56 -14.68
CA SER A 326 -2.46 12.62 -14.85
C SER A 326 -1.20 12.12 -15.55
N ILE A 327 -0.71 10.95 -15.12
CA ILE A 327 0.46 10.27 -15.70
C ILE A 327 0.22 9.94 -17.18
N SER A 328 -0.98 9.48 -17.52
CA SER A 328 -1.36 9.11 -18.88
C SER A 328 -1.51 10.32 -19.79
N ARG A 329 -2.22 11.35 -19.31
CA ARG A 329 -2.51 12.56 -20.10
C ARG A 329 -1.25 13.37 -20.43
N TRP A 330 -0.24 13.38 -19.56
CA TRP A 330 1.01 14.15 -19.75
C TRP A 330 1.75 13.88 -21.07
N ARG A 331 1.65 12.68 -21.64
CA ARG A 331 2.31 12.38 -22.91
C ARG A 331 1.70 13.10 -24.10
N TYR A 332 0.44 13.48 -23.98
CA TYR A 332 -0.31 14.19 -25.01
C TYR A 332 -0.49 15.67 -24.69
N ASP A 333 -0.52 16.03 -23.41
CA ASP A 333 -0.72 17.39 -22.93
C ASP A 333 0.37 17.76 -21.91
N LYS A 334 1.46 18.33 -22.42
CA LYS A 334 2.61 18.78 -21.60
C LYS A 334 2.28 19.96 -20.69
N LYS A 335 1.11 20.58 -20.85
CA LYS A 335 0.67 21.69 -20.01
C LYS A 335 -0.31 21.23 -18.94
N PHE A 336 -0.68 19.94 -18.91
CA PHE A 336 -1.63 19.42 -17.94
C PHE A 336 -1.16 19.71 -16.51
N TRP A 337 -1.92 20.57 -15.83
CA TRP A 337 -1.51 21.23 -14.59
C TRP A 337 -1.33 20.24 -13.44
N LEU A 338 -2.17 19.19 -13.39
CA LEU A 338 -2.13 18.24 -12.30
C LEU A 338 -0.86 17.40 -12.32
N TYR A 339 -0.44 16.91 -13.49
CA TYR A 339 0.85 16.23 -13.64
C TYR A 339 2.02 17.12 -13.20
N ARG A 340 2.03 18.40 -13.60
CA ARG A 340 3.08 19.35 -13.19
C ARG A 340 3.13 19.51 -11.67
N SER A 341 1.97 19.62 -11.03
CA SER A 341 1.88 19.75 -9.56
C SER A 341 2.43 18.51 -8.85
N LEU A 342 2.08 17.31 -9.34
CA LEU A 342 2.59 16.04 -8.81
C LEU A 342 4.10 15.89 -9.00
N ARG A 343 4.61 16.28 -10.18
CA ARG A 343 6.04 16.31 -10.49
C ARG A 343 6.79 17.23 -9.54
N ASP A 344 6.33 18.48 -9.42
CA ASP A 344 7.02 19.52 -8.65
C ASP A 344 7.01 19.18 -7.14
N SER A 345 5.98 18.47 -6.69
CA SER A 345 5.88 17.92 -5.34
C SER A 345 6.61 16.58 -5.15
N ARG A 346 7.32 16.08 -6.17
CA ARG A 346 8.03 14.79 -6.18
C ARG A 346 7.16 13.60 -5.77
N ARG A 347 5.91 13.59 -6.22
CA ARG A 347 4.93 12.53 -5.91
C ARG A 347 4.78 11.46 -6.97
N ILE A 348 5.50 11.53 -8.09
CA ILE A 348 5.50 10.50 -9.13
C ILE A 348 6.86 9.82 -9.18
N ALA A 349 6.90 8.51 -9.47
CA ALA A 349 8.10 7.66 -9.38
C ALA A 349 9.32 8.24 -10.09
N ASP A 350 9.13 8.88 -11.25
CA ASP A 350 10.19 9.55 -12.02
C ASP A 350 10.94 10.65 -11.26
N PHE A 351 10.34 11.20 -10.21
CA PHE A 351 10.84 12.33 -9.42
C PHE A 351 10.92 12.03 -7.92
N ALA A 352 10.21 11.01 -7.44
CA ALA A 352 10.21 10.56 -6.06
C ALA A 352 11.42 9.65 -5.73
N LEU A 353 11.96 8.97 -6.73
CA LEU A 353 13.05 7.99 -6.59
C LEU A 353 14.40 8.58 -7.01
N SER A 354 15.50 7.98 -6.55
CA SER A 354 16.84 8.36 -6.99
C SER A 354 17.04 8.08 -8.49
N ARG A 355 17.89 8.90 -9.13
CA ARG A 355 18.13 8.84 -10.59
C ARG A 355 18.64 7.49 -11.07
N GLU A 356 19.41 6.79 -10.23
CA GLU A 356 20.00 5.48 -10.55
C GLU A 356 18.92 4.40 -10.74
N HIS A 357 17.78 4.53 -10.07
CA HIS A 357 16.70 3.55 -10.11
C HIS A 357 15.69 3.80 -11.22
N LEU A 358 15.67 5.00 -11.81
CA LEU A 358 14.64 5.41 -12.79
C LEU A 358 14.46 4.48 -13.99
N PRO A 359 15.53 3.94 -14.63
CA PRO A 359 15.37 3.02 -15.75
C PRO A 359 14.49 1.80 -15.40
N HIS A 360 14.56 1.37 -14.14
CA HIS A 360 13.93 0.15 -13.63
C HIS A 360 12.62 0.42 -12.88
N LEU A 361 12.48 1.57 -12.20
CA LEU A 361 11.40 1.83 -11.25
C LEU A 361 10.46 2.98 -11.64
N GLY A 362 10.82 3.80 -12.62
CA GLY A 362 10.03 4.98 -13.00
C GLY A 362 8.64 4.65 -13.57
N ILE A 363 7.97 5.60 -14.17
CA ILE A 363 6.76 5.35 -14.96
C ILE A 363 7.16 4.74 -16.30
N LYS A 364 6.45 3.70 -16.75
CA LYS A 364 6.68 3.14 -18.08
C LYS A 364 5.78 3.82 -19.10
N TYR A 365 6.39 4.44 -20.11
CA TYR A 365 5.70 4.86 -21.32
C TYR A 365 6.03 3.88 -22.45
N TYR A 366 5.01 3.23 -23.00
CA TYR A 366 5.13 2.16 -23.98
C TYR A 366 4.51 2.57 -25.32
N CYS A 367 5.16 2.22 -26.43
CA CYS A 367 4.73 2.51 -27.81
C CYS A 367 4.62 4.01 -28.20
N PHE A 368 5.22 4.94 -27.45
CA PHE A 368 5.23 6.38 -27.75
C PHE A 368 6.28 6.82 -28.80
N ASP A 369 6.63 5.95 -29.76
CA ASP A 369 7.72 6.25 -30.69
C ASP A 369 7.37 7.42 -31.62
N PRO A 370 8.32 8.29 -31.97
CA PRO A 370 8.09 9.35 -32.95
C PRO A 370 7.69 8.82 -34.33
N LYS A 371 8.21 7.64 -34.71
CA LYS A 371 7.99 7.03 -36.03
C LYS A 371 6.59 6.46 -36.24
N THR A 372 5.81 6.28 -35.17
CA THR A 372 4.43 5.76 -35.26
C THR A 372 3.38 6.86 -35.26
N LYS A 373 3.77 8.12 -35.01
CA LYS A 373 2.89 9.27 -35.23
C LYS A 373 2.74 9.49 -36.72
N LYS A 374 1.59 9.14 -37.31
CA LYS A 374 1.23 9.70 -38.61
C LYS A 374 1.32 11.23 -38.50
N PRO A 375 1.94 11.93 -39.46
CA PRO A 375 1.87 13.38 -39.50
C PRO A 375 0.40 13.78 -39.46
N GLY A 376 0.05 14.57 -38.44
CA GLY A 376 -1.30 15.05 -38.21
C GLY A 376 -1.69 16.15 -39.17
#